data_AF-A0A1C5J3R6-F1
#
_entry.id   AF-A0A1C5J3R6-F1
#
_cell.length_a   1.000
_cell.length_b   1.000
_cell.length_c   1.000
_cell.angle_alpha   90.00
_cell.angle_beta   90.00
_cell.angle_gamma   90.00
#
_symmetry.space_group_name_H-M   'P 1'
#
loop_
_entity.id
_entity.type
_entity.pdbx_description
1 polymer ?
#
loop_
_entity_poly.entity_id
_entity_poly.type
_entity_poly.pdbx_seq_one_letter_code
_entity_poly.pdbx_strand_id
1 'polypeptide(L)'
;MLGRASPGILLSVVRRGVSEEQIAVLRAGLLDVARAGTWDPEGAAGLVDVALRRWLTFERRSRPNKRSPELHVLDLRRGLEQQYGSNLYLEPGWLTHVAKRFGEYLLTAGPEPER
;
A
#
# COMPACT_ATOMS: atom_id res chain seq x y z
N MET A 1 16.50 14.18 -7.61
CA MET A 1 15.42 14.96 -6.96
C MET A 1 14.72 14.03 -5.98
N LEU A 2 14.92 14.25 -4.68
CA LEU A 2 14.33 13.42 -3.62
C LEU A 2 12.82 13.68 -3.54
N GLY A 3 12.02 12.64 -3.78
CA GLY A 3 10.57 12.70 -3.63
C GLY A 3 10.20 12.97 -2.17
N ARG A 4 9.85 14.22 -1.86
CA ARG A 4 9.23 14.57 -0.57
C ARG A 4 7.93 13.79 -0.42
N ALA A 5 7.88 12.86 0.53
CA ALA A 5 6.63 12.27 0.98
C ALA A 5 5.66 13.40 1.36
N SER A 6 4.54 13.51 0.65
CA SER A 6 3.55 14.57 0.88
C SER A 6 2.89 14.38 2.25
N PRO A 7 3.08 15.29 3.23
CA PRO A 7 2.60 15.12 4.61
C PRO A 7 1.07 15.12 4.74
N GLY A 8 0.36 15.73 3.78
CA GLY A 8 -1.08 15.99 3.89
C GLY A 8 -1.99 14.76 3.85
N ILE A 9 -1.51 13.61 3.35
CA ILE A 9 -2.35 12.42 3.22
C ILE A 9 -2.36 11.60 4.51
N LEU A 10 -1.20 11.47 5.17
CA LEU A 10 -1.06 10.73 6.44
C LEU A 10 -1.86 11.41 7.56
N LEU A 11 -1.85 12.75 7.62
CA LEU A 11 -2.65 13.54 8.58
C LEU A 11 -4.17 13.35 8.43
N SER A 12 -4.67 13.01 7.24
CA SER A 12 -6.11 12.81 7.03
C SER A 12 -6.63 11.43 7.48
N VAL A 13 -5.73 10.46 7.67
CA VAL A 13 -6.04 9.07 8.04
C VAL A 13 -6.29 8.92 9.55
N VAL A 14 -5.58 9.71 10.36
CA VAL A 14 -5.71 9.75 11.84
C VAL A 14 -7.15 10.05 12.29
N ARG A 15 -7.97 10.70 11.44
CA ARG A 15 -9.36 11.07 11.76
C ARG A 15 -10.39 9.93 11.84
N ARG A 16 -10.02 8.67 11.54
CA ARG A 16 -10.93 7.51 11.60
C ARG A 16 -10.31 6.23 12.19
N GLY A 17 -9.50 6.37 13.24
CA GLY A 17 -9.15 5.23 14.09
C GLY A 17 -7.94 4.41 13.67
N VAL A 18 -7.18 4.81 12.64
CA VAL A 18 -5.84 4.26 12.39
C VAL A 18 -4.80 5.20 12.99
N SER A 19 -4.11 4.76 14.05
CA SER A 19 -3.11 5.58 14.75
C SER A 19 -1.84 5.75 13.91
N GLU A 20 -1.04 6.80 14.19
CA GLU A 20 0.28 6.96 13.58
C GLU A 20 1.19 5.75 13.83
N GLU A 21 1.05 5.14 15.00
CA GLU A 21 1.74 3.90 15.37
C GLU A 21 1.31 2.72 14.49
N GLN A 22 0.01 2.53 14.25
CA GLN A 22 -0.48 1.50 13.33
C GLN A 22 0.03 1.72 11.91
N ILE A 23 0.05 2.98 11.43
CA ILE A 23 0.62 3.30 10.12
C ILE A 23 2.12 2.95 10.09
N ALA A 24 2.87 3.25 11.15
CA ALA A 24 4.28 2.91 11.25
C ALA A 24 4.51 1.39 11.24
N VAL A 25 3.69 0.62 11.95
CA VAL A 25 3.72 -0.85 11.95
C VAL A 25 3.46 -1.42 10.56
N LEU A 26 2.39 -0.99 9.89
CA LEU A 26 2.06 -1.44 8.53
C LEU A 26 3.17 -1.09 7.54
N ARG A 27 3.78 0.10 7.69
CA ARG A 27 4.91 0.52 6.87
C ARG A 27 6.13 -0.35 7.09
N ALA A 28 6.48 -0.65 8.34
CA ALA A 28 7.60 -1.51 8.68
C ALA A 28 7.41 -2.92 8.08
N GLY A 29 6.23 -3.52 8.24
CA GLY A 29 5.98 -4.86 7.71
C GLY A 29 5.96 -4.91 6.17
N LEU A 30 5.45 -3.88 5.49
CA LEU A 30 5.56 -3.80 4.03
C LEU A 30 7.02 -3.67 3.55
N LEU A 31 7.86 -2.94 4.29
CA LEU A 31 9.30 -2.90 4.01
C LEU A 31 9.95 -4.27 4.22
N ASP A 32 9.55 -5.02 5.23
CA ASP A 32 10.04 -6.38 5.45
C ASP A 32 9.58 -7.35 4.35
N VAL A 33 8.35 -7.22 3.87
CA VAL A 33 7.88 -7.96 2.68
C VAL A 33 8.75 -7.64 1.45
N ALA A 34 9.07 -6.37 1.24
CA ALA A 34 9.92 -5.94 0.12
C ALA A 34 11.35 -6.49 0.24
N ARG A 35 11.93 -6.46 1.45
CA ARG A 35 13.25 -7.05 1.74
C ARG A 35 13.28 -8.55 1.51
N ALA A 36 12.25 -9.27 1.98
CA ALA A 36 12.12 -10.71 1.75
C ALA A 36 11.95 -11.05 0.26
N GLY A 37 11.33 -10.16 -0.52
CA GLY A 37 11.27 -10.24 -1.98
C GLY A 37 12.57 -9.85 -2.70
N THR A 38 13.64 -9.48 -1.96
CA THR A 38 14.92 -8.97 -2.49
C THR A 38 14.77 -7.74 -3.38
N TRP A 39 13.74 -6.93 -3.15
CA TRP A 39 13.52 -5.70 -3.92
C TRP A 39 14.47 -4.60 -3.47
N ASP A 40 14.91 -3.77 -4.41
CA ASP A 40 15.77 -2.61 -4.13
C ASP A 40 15.17 -1.76 -2.99
N PRO A 41 15.90 -1.52 -1.87
CA PRO A 41 15.38 -0.80 -0.72
C PRO A 41 14.94 0.64 -1.02
N GLU A 42 15.64 1.34 -1.91
CA GLU A 42 15.29 2.72 -2.28
C GLU A 42 14.01 2.76 -3.12
N GLY A 43 13.86 1.85 -4.09
CA GLY A 43 12.62 1.65 -4.85
C GLY A 43 11.46 1.12 -3.98
N ALA A 44 11.76 0.27 -3.00
CA ALA A 44 10.78 -0.33 -2.11
C ALA A 44 10.06 0.72 -1.26
N ALA A 45 10.77 1.70 -0.72
CA ALA A 45 10.16 2.75 0.11
C ALA A 45 9.04 3.51 -0.64
N GLY A 46 9.27 3.83 -1.92
CA GLY A 46 8.26 4.49 -2.76
C GLY A 46 7.04 3.61 -3.03
N LEU A 47 7.25 2.32 -3.29
CA LEU A 47 6.16 1.35 -3.50
C LEU A 47 5.33 1.16 -2.23
N VAL A 48 5.99 1.08 -1.07
CA VAL A 48 5.34 0.98 0.24
C VAL A 48 4.47 2.20 0.52
N ASP A 49 4.99 3.41 0.27
CA ASP A 49 4.24 4.64 0.51
C ASP A 49 3.00 4.73 -0.40
N VAL A 50 3.09 4.29 -1.66
CA VAL A 50 1.95 4.21 -2.58
C VAL A 50 0.94 3.15 -2.12
N ALA A 51 1.42 1.96 -1.74
CA ALA A 51 0.58 0.87 -1.27
C ALA A 51 -0.24 1.25 -0.04
N LEU A 52 0.41 1.82 0.99
CA LEU A 52 -0.26 2.32 2.20
C LEU A 52 -1.30 3.38 1.88
N ARG A 53 -0.92 4.37 1.06
CA ARG A 53 -1.84 5.44 0.65
C ARG A 53 -3.10 4.89 -0.03
N ARG A 54 -2.93 3.93 -0.94
CA ARG A 54 -4.04 3.30 -1.66
C ARG A 54 -4.91 2.50 -0.72
N TRP A 55 -4.30 1.68 0.12
CA TRP A 55 -4.99 0.88 1.13
C TRP A 55 -5.89 1.73 2.03
N LEU A 56 -5.31 2.76 2.65
CA LEU A 56 -6.03 3.65 3.57
C LEU A 56 -7.12 4.47 2.85
N THR A 57 -6.87 4.84 1.59
CA THR A 57 -7.86 5.55 0.77
C THR A 57 -9.02 4.65 0.39
N PHE A 58 -8.76 3.39 0.05
CA PHE A 58 -9.77 2.39 -0.26
C PHE A 58 -10.66 2.14 0.97
N GLU A 59 -10.05 1.87 2.12
CA GLU A 59 -10.76 1.68 3.39
C GLU A 59 -11.70 2.84 3.73
N ARG A 60 -11.26 4.08 3.46
CA ARG A 60 -12.06 5.29 3.69
C ARG A 60 -13.27 5.41 2.76
N ARG A 61 -13.17 4.96 1.50
CA ARG A 61 -14.19 5.19 0.46
C ARG A 61 -15.14 4.01 0.30
N SER A 62 -14.67 2.80 0.61
CA SER A 62 -15.42 1.57 0.38
C SER A 62 -16.43 1.34 1.50
N ARG A 63 -17.68 1.10 1.10
CA ARG A 63 -18.72 0.61 2.02
C ARG A 63 -18.30 -0.78 2.54
N PRO A 64 -18.63 -1.16 3.79
CA PRO A 64 -18.21 -2.45 4.37
C PRO A 64 -18.53 -3.65 3.48
N ASN A 65 -19.68 -3.65 2.82
CA ASN A 65 -20.13 -4.71 1.90
C ASN A 65 -19.42 -4.76 0.53
N LYS A 66 -18.48 -3.84 0.27
CA LYS A 66 -17.68 -3.78 -0.96
C LYS A 66 -16.17 -3.96 -0.70
N ARG A 67 -15.79 -4.34 0.51
CA ARG A 67 -14.39 -4.59 0.92
C ARG A 67 -14.00 -6.05 0.69
N SER A 68 -14.06 -6.53 -0.56
CA SER A 68 -13.51 -7.86 -0.85
C SER A 68 -11.99 -7.80 -0.94
N PRO A 69 -11.27 -8.83 -0.47
CA PRO A 69 -9.81 -8.94 -0.61
C PRO A 69 -9.31 -8.70 -2.04
N GLU A 70 -10.06 -9.17 -3.03
CA GLU A 70 -9.71 -9.06 -4.45
C GLU A 70 -9.77 -7.61 -4.93
N LEU A 71 -10.76 -6.84 -4.45
CA LEU A 71 -10.91 -5.42 -4.80
C LEU A 71 -9.79 -4.57 -4.17
N HIS A 72 -9.33 -4.93 -2.98
CA HIS A 72 -8.16 -4.30 -2.36
C HIS A 72 -6.90 -4.48 -3.19
N VAL A 73 -6.59 -5.73 -3.54
CA VAL A 73 -5.41 -6.05 -4.37
C VAL A 73 -5.50 -5.38 -5.73
N LEU A 74 -6.70 -5.32 -6.33
CA LEU A 74 -6.92 -4.66 -7.61
C LEU A 74 -6.72 -3.14 -7.54
N ASP A 75 -7.26 -2.46 -6.54
CA ASP A 75 -7.06 -1.00 -6.37
C ASP A 75 -5.59 -0.67 -6.11
N LEU A 76 -4.93 -1.47 -5.27
CA LEU A 76 -3.52 -1.32 -4.96
C LEU A 76 -2.66 -1.51 -6.22
N ARG A 77 -2.93 -2.55 -7.02
CA ARG A 77 -2.29 -2.75 -8.32
C ARG A 77 -2.45 -1.54 -9.23
N ARG A 78 -3.69 -1.05 -9.40
CA ARG A 78 -3.97 0.13 -10.23
C ARG A 78 -3.22 1.36 -9.73
N GLY A 79 -3.11 1.53 -8.42
CA GLY A 79 -2.37 2.63 -7.82
C GLY A 79 -0.87 2.57 -8.11
N LEU A 80 -0.28 1.38 -8.04
CA LEU A 80 1.11 1.13 -8.39
C LEU A 80 1.36 1.33 -9.90
N GLU A 81 0.49 0.77 -10.75
CA GLU A 81 0.55 0.93 -12.21
C GLU A 81 0.40 2.41 -12.64
N GLN A 82 -0.45 3.19 -11.97
CA GLN A 82 -0.58 4.63 -12.26
C GLN A 82 0.70 5.41 -11.95
N GLN A 83 1.44 5.03 -10.90
CA GLN A 83 2.63 5.75 -10.46
C GLN A 83 3.91 5.25 -11.15
N TYR A 84 3.99 3.95 -11.42
CA TYR A 84 5.21 3.26 -11.87
C TYR A 84 5.04 2.48 -13.18
N GLY A 85 3.85 2.42 -13.77
CA GLY A 85 3.58 1.59 -14.95
C GLY A 85 4.30 2.03 -16.22
N SER A 86 4.80 3.27 -16.29
CA SER A 86 5.66 3.76 -17.36
C SER A 86 7.15 3.45 -17.14
N ASN A 87 7.51 2.82 -16.02
CA ASN A 87 8.89 2.47 -15.71
C ASN A 87 9.34 1.27 -16.57
N LEU A 88 10.12 1.56 -17.61
CA LEU A 88 10.64 0.59 -18.57
C LEU A 88 11.60 -0.45 -17.96
N TYR A 89 12.09 -0.22 -16.73
CA TYR A 89 12.97 -1.14 -16.02
C TYR A 89 12.21 -2.22 -15.23
N LEU A 90 10.88 -2.15 -15.19
CA LEU A 90 10.07 -3.15 -14.51
C LEU A 90 9.67 -4.26 -15.49
N GLU A 91 9.89 -5.51 -15.08
CA GLU A 91 9.42 -6.65 -15.84
C GLU A 91 7.88 -6.66 -15.94
N PRO A 92 7.32 -7.13 -17.07
CA PRO A 92 5.89 -7.33 -17.19
C PRO A 92 5.34 -8.19 -16.04
N GLY A 93 4.27 -7.72 -15.40
CA GLY A 93 3.66 -8.43 -14.26
C GLY A 93 4.34 -8.21 -12.91
N TRP A 94 5.49 -7.54 -12.86
CA TRP A 94 6.20 -7.26 -11.59
C TRP A 94 5.34 -6.46 -10.61
N LEU A 95 4.69 -5.38 -11.07
CA LEU A 95 3.78 -4.59 -10.23
C LEU A 95 2.55 -5.38 -9.77
N THR A 96 2.12 -6.38 -10.55
CA THR A 96 1.05 -7.30 -10.14
C THR A 96 1.54 -8.22 -9.02
N HIS A 97 2.76 -8.73 -9.11
CA HIS A 97 3.38 -9.53 -8.05
C HIS A 97 3.53 -8.72 -6.75
N VAL A 98 4.06 -7.50 -6.84
CA VAL A 98 4.17 -6.58 -5.70
C VAL A 98 2.79 -6.34 -5.07
N ALA A 99 1.79 -6.04 -5.89
CA ALA A 99 0.45 -5.76 -5.40
C ALA A 99 -0.18 -6.92 -4.63
N LYS A 100 0.04 -8.16 -5.09
CA LYS A 100 -0.42 -9.36 -4.39
C LYS A 100 0.26 -9.51 -3.03
N ARG A 101 1.60 -9.44 -2.98
CA ARG A 101 2.36 -9.63 -1.73
C ARG A 101 2.04 -8.55 -0.69
N PHE A 102 1.94 -7.29 -1.11
CA PHE A 102 1.53 -6.21 -0.23
C PHE A 102 0.08 -6.34 0.21
N GLY A 103 -0.83 -6.72 -0.69
CA GLY A 103 -2.22 -6.96 -0.35
C GLY A 103 -2.41 -8.11 0.66
N GLU A 104 -1.72 -9.24 0.47
CA GLU A 104 -1.71 -10.38 1.41
C GLU A 104 -1.31 -9.94 2.83
N TYR A 105 -0.23 -9.17 2.94
CA TYR A 105 0.20 -8.63 4.23
C TYR A 105 -0.83 -7.68 4.82
N LEU A 106 -1.34 -6.71 4.04
CA LEU A 106 -2.28 -5.71 4.52
C LEU A 106 -3.65 -6.27 4.88
N LEU A 107 -4.09 -7.35 4.23
CA LEU A 107 -5.30 -8.07 4.62
C LEU A 107 -5.16 -8.78 5.98
N THR A 108 -3.94 -9.17 6.33
CA THR A 108 -3.63 -9.89 7.58
C THR A 108 -3.32 -8.92 8.73
N ALA A 109 -2.60 -7.84 8.44
CA ALA A 109 -2.10 -6.89 9.43
C ALA A 109 -2.92 -5.60 9.52
N GLY A 110 -3.76 -5.33 8.53
CA GLY A 110 -4.62 -4.14 8.49
C GLY A 110 -5.65 -4.13 9.62
N PRO A 111 -6.19 -2.96 9.97
CA PRO A 111 -7.24 -2.87 10.98
C PRO A 111 -8.43 -3.74 10.55
N GLU A 112 -8.92 -4.60 11.45
CA GLU A 112 -10.13 -5.36 11.17
C GLU A 112 -11.27 -4.39 10.85
N PRO A 113 -12.09 -4.68 9.82
CA PRO A 113 -13.30 -3.89 9.60
C PRO A 113 -14.18 -4.05 10.83
N GLU A 114 -14.46 -2.95 11.54
CA GLU A 114 -15.50 -2.92 12.58
C GLU A 114 -16.77 -3.58 12.00
N ARG A 115 -17.17 -4.70 12.60
CA ARG A 115 -18.35 -5.48 12.21
C ARG A 115 -19.64 -4.76 12.55
#